data_AF-A0A739KT78-F1
#
_entry.id   AF-A0A739KT78-F1
#
_cell.length_a   1.000
_cell.length_b   1.000
_cell.length_c   1.000
_cell.angle_alpha   90.00
_cell.angle_beta   90.00
_cell.angle_gamma   90.00
#
_symmetry.space_group_name_H-M   'P 1'
#
loop_
_entity.id
_entity.type
_entity.pdbx_description
1 polymer ?
#
loop_
_entity_poly.entity_id
_entity_poly.type
_entity_poly.pdbx_seq_one_letter_code
_entity_poly.pdbx_strand_id
1 'polypeptide(L)'
;MANLLDWNTLHHKVQAYLDPENGIDKPQKAFPILMVATLLNVSDEEAEDAITDGSMDRGVDAVYVDDRDGRNSIHIFQFKYADTFENTKKNFPSNEIDKLVSF
;
A
#
# COMPACT_ATOMS: atom_id res chain seq x y z
N MET A 1 -3.50 -18.70 2.47
CA MET A 1 -4.69 -18.31 1.68
C MET A 1 -5.58 -17.50 2.61
N ALA A 2 -5.95 -16.27 2.26
CA ALA A 2 -6.77 -15.43 3.13
C ALA A 2 -8.17 -16.04 3.30
N ASN A 3 -8.74 -15.96 4.50
CA ASN A 3 -10.13 -16.35 4.72
C ASN A 3 -11.07 -15.14 4.51
N LEU A 4 -12.37 -15.39 4.42
CA LEU A 4 -13.36 -14.34 4.16
C LEU A 4 -13.44 -13.30 5.29
N LEU A 5 -13.20 -13.72 6.54
CA LEU A 5 -13.21 -12.82 7.70
C LEU A 5 -12.04 -11.83 7.65
N ASP A 6 -10.83 -12.31 7.34
CA ASP A 6 -9.63 -11.48 7.20
C ASP A 6 -9.83 -10.46 6.07
N TRP A 7 -10.33 -10.93 4.92
CA TRP A 7 -10.60 -10.06 3.77
C TRP A 7 -11.64 -8.98 4.10
N ASN A 8 -12.76 -9.35 4.72
CA ASN A 8 -13.78 -8.39 5.14
C ASN A 8 -13.24 -7.36 6.12
N THR A 9 -12.42 -7.79 7.08
CA THR A 9 -11.82 -6.91 8.08
C THR A 9 -10.90 -5.88 7.42
N LEU A 10 -10.02 -6.34 6.53
CA LEU A 10 -9.14 -5.46 5.77
C LEU A 10 -9.95 -4.52 4.86
N HIS A 11 -10.92 -5.06 4.12
CA HIS A 11 -11.77 -4.27 3.23
C HIS A 11 -12.49 -3.16 3.99
N HIS A 12 -13.09 -3.46 5.15
CA HIS A 12 -13.74 -2.46 6.00
C HIS A 12 -12.77 -1.38 6.48
N LYS A 13 -11.54 -1.73 6.88
CA LYS A 13 -10.52 -0.74 7.25
C LYS A 13 -10.15 0.15 6.07
N VAL A 14 -9.98 -0.40 4.87
CA VAL A 14 -9.71 0.38 3.66
C VAL A 14 -10.85 1.34 3.35
N GLN A 15 -12.11 0.92 3.51
CA GLN A 15 -13.26 1.82 3.33
C GLN A 15 -13.23 3.00 4.31
N ALA A 16 -12.76 2.78 5.55
CA ALA A 16 -12.64 3.85 6.54
C ALA A 16 -11.53 4.86 6.24
N TYR A 17 -10.56 4.51 5.38
CA TYR A 17 -9.50 5.40 4.90
C TYR A 17 -9.89 6.17 3.63
N LEU A 18 -11.11 5.95 3.10
CA LEU A 18 -11.57 6.75 1.96
C LEU A 18 -11.81 8.18 2.40
N ASP A 19 -11.15 9.10 1.71
CA ASP A 19 -11.33 10.54 1.87
C ASP A 19 -11.42 11.19 0.49
N PRO A 20 -12.63 11.23 -0.10
CA PRO A 20 -12.82 11.80 -1.43
C PRO A 20 -12.49 13.29 -1.51
N GLU A 21 -12.59 14.04 -0.39
CA GLU A 21 -12.30 15.48 -0.37
C GLU A 21 -10.81 15.75 -0.57
N ASN A 22 -9.95 14.85 -0.06
CA ASN A 22 -8.50 14.89 -0.22
C ASN A 22 -7.99 14.01 -1.39
N GLY A 23 -8.88 13.51 -2.25
CA GLY A 23 -8.50 12.77 -3.46
C GLY A 23 -8.21 11.28 -3.25
N ILE A 24 -8.48 10.74 -2.05
CA ILE A 24 -8.45 9.31 -1.72
C ILE A 24 -9.84 8.71 -2.01
N ASP A 25 -10.22 8.78 -3.28
CA ASP A 25 -11.57 8.47 -3.78
C ASP A 25 -11.80 6.97 -4.06
N LYS A 26 -10.75 6.16 -3.96
CA LYS A 26 -10.76 4.75 -4.36
C LYS A 26 -10.07 3.86 -3.34
N PRO A 27 -10.55 2.62 -3.11
CA PRO A 27 -9.90 1.67 -2.21
C PRO A 27 -8.43 1.39 -2.56
N GLN A 28 -8.10 1.42 -3.85
CA GLN A 28 -6.74 1.23 -4.35
C GLN A 28 -5.78 2.35 -3.93
N LYS A 29 -6.29 3.56 -3.65
CA LYS A 29 -5.50 4.69 -3.11
C LYS A 29 -5.44 4.67 -1.58
N ALA A 30 -6.54 4.30 -0.92
CA ALA A 30 -6.61 4.20 0.53
C ALA A 30 -5.75 3.03 1.09
N PHE A 31 -5.69 1.91 0.35
CA PHE A 31 -5.01 0.71 0.82
C PHE A 31 -3.50 0.90 1.07
N PRO A 32 -2.70 1.51 0.16
CA PRO A 32 -1.31 1.86 0.43
C PRO A 32 -1.10 2.63 1.73
N ILE A 33 -1.90 3.67 2.00
CA ILE A 33 -1.78 4.51 3.19
C ILE A 33 -1.99 3.67 4.45
N LEU A 34 -3.10 2.92 4.51
CA LEU A 34 -3.38 2.00 5.62
C LEU A 34 -2.23 1.00 5.85
N MET A 35 -1.67 0.45 4.77
CA MET A 35 -0.61 -0.54 4.86
C MET A 35 0.70 0.06 5.35
N VAL A 36 1.10 1.22 4.84
CA VAL A 36 2.31 1.92 5.29
C VAL A 36 2.18 2.30 6.76
N ALA A 37 1.07 2.94 7.14
CA ALA A 37 0.79 3.31 8.53
C ALA A 37 0.87 2.09 9.47
N THR A 38 0.21 0.99 9.09
CA THR A 38 0.17 -0.23 9.91
C THR A 38 1.51 -0.96 9.98
N LEU A 39 2.23 -1.11 8.85
CA LEU A 39 3.48 -1.88 8.79
C LEU A 39 4.65 -1.15 9.44
N LEU A 40 4.72 0.16 9.27
CA LEU A 40 5.80 0.99 9.82
C LEU A 40 5.45 1.63 11.16
N ASN A 41 4.20 1.50 11.61
CA ASN A 41 3.67 2.11 12.84
C ASN A 41 3.95 3.62 12.88
N VAL A 42 3.54 4.29 11.80
CA VAL A 42 3.63 5.75 11.58
C VAL A 42 2.23 6.36 11.57
N SER A 43 2.13 7.69 11.64
CA SER A 43 0.83 8.36 11.51
C SER A 43 0.25 8.17 10.09
N ASP A 44 -1.07 8.36 9.95
CA ASP A 44 -1.71 8.33 8.63
C ASP A 44 -1.17 9.44 7.72
N GLU A 45 -0.85 10.61 8.28
CA GLU A 45 -0.24 11.74 7.57
C GLU A 45 1.15 11.37 7.03
N GLU A 46 2.02 10.78 7.86
CA GLU A 46 3.35 10.31 7.42
C GLU A 46 3.24 9.20 6.36
N ALA A 47 2.22 8.35 6.47
CA ALA A 47 1.98 7.29 5.50
C ALA A 47 1.48 7.84 4.16
N GLU A 48 0.63 8.87 4.17
CA GLU A 48 0.14 9.56 2.98
C GLU A 48 1.27 10.28 2.26
N ASP A 49 2.14 10.99 3.00
CA ASP A 49 3.32 11.68 2.44
C ASP A 49 4.32 10.70 1.79
N ALA A 50 4.32 9.43 2.20
CA ALA A 50 5.17 8.41 1.63
C ALA A 50 4.65 7.85 0.28
N ILE A 51 3.38 8.09 -0.07
CA ILE A 51 2.76 7.55 -1.28
C ILE A 51 3.33 8.25 -2.51
N THR A 52 3.66 7.46 -3.52
CA THR A 52 4.08 8.00 -4.83
C THR A 52 2.88 8.13 -5.75
N ASP A 53 2.78 9.27 -6.43
CA ASP A 53 1.77 9.50 -7.48
C ASP A 53 2.45 9.53 -8.86
N GLY A 54 1.75 9.01 -9.87
CA GLY A 54 2.19 9.05 -11.26
C GLY A 54 2.32 7.68 -11.94
N SER A 55 2.89 7.69 -13.15
CA SER A 55 3.02 6.51 -14.03
C SER A 55 4.46 6.19 -14.42
N MET A 56 5.43 6.92 -13.87
CA MET A 56 6.86 6.82 -14.18
C MET A 56 7.70 6.46 -12.94
N ASP A 57 7.10 5.77 -11.98
CA ASP A 57 7.69 5.30 -10.73
C ASP A 57 8.13 3.82 -10.78
N ARG A 58 8.03 3.17 -11.96
CA ARG A 58 8.27 1.73 -12.16
C ARG A 58 7.40 0.84 -11.25
N GLY A 59 6.22 1.32 -10.84
CA GLY A 59 5.32 0.61 -9.95
C GLY A 59 5.78 0.63 -8.49
N VAL A 60 6.60 1.60 -8.10
CA VAL A 60 6.73 1.96 -6.68
C VAL A 60 5.44 2.69 -6.29
N ASP A 61 4.77 2.23 -5.23
CA ASP A 61 3.54 2.84 -4.73
C ASP A 61 3.79 3.67 -3.45
N ALA A 62 4.91 3.45 -2.76
CA ALA A 62 5.36 4.29 -1.65
C ALA A 62 6.87 4.20 -1.39
N VAL A 63 7.46 5.27 -0.88
CA VAL A 63 8.85 5.34 -0.40
C VAL A 63 8.87 6.02 0.96
N TYR A 64 9.39 5.32 1.97
CA TYR A 64 9.56 5.88 3.32
C TYR A 64 11.03 5.80 3.75
N VAL A 65 11.59 6.94 4.15
CA VAL A 65 12.93 7.01 4.72
C VAL A 65 12.79 6.85 6.23
N ASP A 66 13.22 5.72 6.76
CA ASP A 66 13.17 5.43 8.20
C ASP A 66 14.50 5.81 8.84
N ASP A 67 14.50 6.98 9.49
CA ASP A 67 15.61 7.52 10.29
C ASP A 67 15.39 7.35 11.81
N ARG A 68 14.27 6.74 12.21
CA ARG A 68 13.87 6.54 13.61
C ARG A 68 14.81 5.56 14.30
N ASP A 69 15.08 5.80 15.58
CA ASP A 69 16.01 4.99 16.39
C ASP A 69 17.41 4.80 15.77
N GLY A 70 17.85 5.72 14.91
CA GLY A 70 19.13 5.62 14.21
C GLY A 70 19.17 4.54 13.12
N ARG A 71 18.01 4.04 12.70
CA ARG A 71 17.89 3.24 11.47
C ARG A 71 18.24 4.14 10.29
N ASN A 72 18.88 3.58 9.28
CA ASN A 72 19.18 4.28 8.01
C ASN A 72 18.67 3.39 6.89
N SER A 73 17.36 3.15 6.87
CA SER A 73 16.72 2.25 5.92
C SER A 73 15.72 3.00 5.04
N ILE A 74 15.69 2.63 3.76
CA ILE A 74 14.66 3.10 2.83
C ILE A 74 13.72 1.92 2.59
N HIS A 75 12.45 2.13 2.90
CA HIS A 75 11.38 1.19 2.59
C HIS A 75 10.76 1.57 1.26
N ILE A 76 10.77 0.64 0.31
CA ILE A 76 10.12 0.78 -0.99
C ILE A 76 8.99 -0.23 -1.02
N PHE A 77 7.78 0.25 -1.33
CA PHE A 77 6.59 -0.58 -1.37
C PHE A 77 6.00 -0.67 -2.77
N GLN A 78 5.40 -1.82 -3.04
CA GLN A 78 4.48 -2.03 -4.15
C GLN A 78 3.29 -2.83 -3.62
N PHE A 79 2.10 -2.37 -3.93
CA PHE A 79 0.84 -2.87 -3.40
C PHE A 79 -0.04 -3.40 -4.53
N LYS A 80 -0.80 -4.46 -4.21
CA LYS A 80 -1.91 -4.92 -5.06
C LYS A 80 -3.10 -5.17 -4.16
N TYR A 81 -4.13 -4.36 -4.34
CA TYR A 81 -5.36 -4.48 -3.57
C TYR A 81 -6.34 -5.46 -4.22
N ALA A 82 -6.75 -6.49 -3.49
CA ALA A 82 -7.80 -7.42 -3.90
C ALA A 82 -9.18 -6.88 -3.48
N ASP A 83 -9.79 -6.11 -4.38
CA ASP A 83 -11.10 -5.46 -4.19
C ASP A 83 -12.31 -6.42 -4.05
N THR A 84 -12.10 -7.70 -4.34
CA THR A 84 -13.07 -8.79 -4.18
C THR A 84 -12.39 -9.98 -3.51
N PHE A 85 -13.17 -10.77 -2.78
CA PHE A 85 -12.62 -11.94 -2.10
C PHE A 85 -12.04 -12.96 -3.08
N GLU A 86 -12.64 -13.13 -4.26
CA GLU A 86 -12.16 -14.01 -5.32
C GLU A 86 -10.75 -13.61 -5.79
N ASN A 87 -10.47 -12.31 -5.86
CA ASN A 87 -9.17 -11.78 -6.26
C ASN A 87 -8.06 -12.10 -5.24
N THR A 88 -8.39 -12.45 -3.99
CA THR A 88 -7.38 -12.88 -2.98
C THR A 88 -6.69 -14.20 -3.36
N LYS A 89 -7.26 -14.95 -4.30
CA LYS A 89 -6.65 -16.17 -4.86
C LYS A 89 -5.58 -15.87 -5.90
N LYS A 90 -5.52 -14.64 -6.41
CA LYS A 90 -4.46 -14.21 -7.32
C LYS A 90 -3.17 -14.03 -6.53
N ASN A 91 -2.07 -14.54 -7.07
CA ASN A 91 -0.74 -14.26 -6.53
C ASN A 91 -0.28 -12.87 -6.95
N PHE A 92 0.70 -12.34 -6.21
CA PHE A 92 1.40 -11.15 -6.64
C PHE A 92 2.12 -11.40 -7.98
N PRO A 93 1.94 -10.54 -9.00
CA PRO A 93 2.49 -10.81 -10.33
C PRO A 93 4.02 -10.68 -10.35
N SER A 94 4.74 -11.65 -10.92
CA SER A 94 6.22 -11.64 -10.95
C SER A 94 6.79 -10.45 -11.73
N ASN A 95 6.12 -10.07 -12.82
CA ASN A 95 6.51 -8.94 -13.65
C ASN A 95 6.47 -7.60 -12.90
N GLU A 96 5.70 -7.49 -11.82
CA GLU A 96 5.66 -6.28 -10.98
C GLU A 96 6.91 -6.21 -10.08
N ILE A 97 7.37 -7.37 -9.57
CA ILE A 97 8.64 -7.50 -8.85
C ILE A 97 9.81 -7.15 -9.77
N ASP A 98 9.80 -7.68 -11.00
CA ASP A 98 10.85 -7.45 -11.99
C ASP A 98 11.05 -5.95 -12.28
N LYS A 99 9.98 -5.14 -12.25
CA LYS A 99 10.08 -3.68 -12.44
C LYS A 99 10.95 -3.02 -11.38
N LEU A 100 10.89 -3.48 -10.13
CA LEU A 100 11.63 -2.90 -9.00
C LEU A 100 13.10 -3.34 -8.98
N VAL A 101 13.39 -4.58 -9.36
CA VAL A 101 14.72 -5.17 -9.19
C VAL A 101 15.60 -5.14 -10.44
N SER A 102 15.01 -4.93 -11.62
CA SER A 102 15.74 -4.95 -12.89
C SER A 102 16.21 -3.55 -13.30
N PHE A 103 17.48 -3.42 -13.67
CA PHE A 103 18.14 -2.17 -14.09
C PHE A 103 18.10 -1.95 -15.61
#